data_AF-A0A534NDI8-F1
#
_entry.id   AF-A0A534NDI8-F1
#
_cell.length_a   1.000
_cell.length_b   1.000
_cell.length_c   1.000
_cell.angle_alpha   90.00
_cell.angle_beta   90.00
_cell.angle_gamma   90.00
#
_symmetry.space_group_name_H-M   'P 1'
#
loop_
_entity.id
_entity.type
_entity.pdbx_description
1 polymer ?
#
loop_
_entity_poly.entity_id
_entity_poly.type
_entity_poly.pdbx_seq_one_letter_code
_entity_poly.pdbx_strand_id
1 'polypeptide(L)' 'MTNQDLVQRAQSVLFQNYRTQPIALVRGEGCWVFDADGKRYLDFIGGIATVSVGHANPRVREALMEQAKLLWHASNLYV' A
#
# COMPACT_ATOMS: atom_id res chain seq x y z
N MET A 1 13.20 10.82 0.47
CA MET A 1 12.67 11.08 -0.89
C MET A 1 11.35 11.79 -0.71
N THR A 2 11.16 12.90 -1.41
CA THR A 2 9.94 13.72 -1.40
C THR A 2 8.87 13.14 -2.33
N ASN A 3 7.68 13.75 -2.35
CA ASN A 3 6.67 13.44 -3.36
C ASN A 3 7.22 13.62 -4.79
N GLN A 4 7.96 14.70 -5.03
CA GLN A 4 8.52 15.00 -6.35
C GLN A 4 9.50 13.92 -6.81
N ASP A 5 10.42 13.50 -5.93
CA ASP A 5 11.42 12.48 -6.24
C ASP A 5 10.75 11.16 -6.67
N LEU A 6 9.72 10.74 -5.91
CA LEU A 6 9.02 9.48 -6.13
C LEU A 6 8.13 9.53 -7.39
N VAL A 7 7.46 10.65 -7.65
CA VAL A 7 6.65 10.83 -8.87
C VAL A 7 7.54 10.82 -10.11
N GLN A 8 8.68 11.52 -10.08
CA GLN A 8 9.62 11.52 -11.21
C GLN A 8 10.19 10.12 -11.48
N ARG A 9 10.52 9.36 -10.43
CA ARG A 9 10.95 7.96 -10.57
C ARG A 9 9.82 7.10 -11.14
N ALA A 10 8.59 7.24 -10.64
CA ALA A 10 7.46 6.48 -11.15
C ALA A 10 7.22 6.74 -12.65
N GLN A 11 7.36 7.99 -13.10
CA GLN A 11 7.24 8.37 -14.50
C GLN A 11 8.31 7.72 -15.40
N SER A 12 9.52 7.51 -14.89
CA SER A 12 10.61 6.91 -15.68
C SER A 12 10.58 5.38 -15.75
N VAL A 13 9.89 4.71 -14.82
CA VAL A 13 9.89 3.24 -14.71
C VAL A 13 8.53 2.58 -14.91
N LEU A 14 7.42 3.31 -14.82
CA LEU A 14 6.07 2.79 -15.01
C LEU A 14 5.50 3.16 -16.37
N PHE A 15 4.64 2.31 -16.91
CA PHE A 15 3.81 2.65 -18.06
C PHE A 15 2.82 3.77 -17.69
N GLN A 16 2.66 4.76 -18.57
CA GLN A 16 1.83 5.94 -18.33
C GLN A 16 0.35 5.69 -18.68
N ASN A 17 -0.24 4.63 -18.10
CA ASN A 17 -1.63 4.21 -18.35
C ASN A 17 -2.65 4.78 -17.36
N TYR A 18 -2.21 5.49 -16.31
CA TYR A 18 -3.07 6.17 -15.35
C TYR A 18 -2.77 7.67 -15.30
N ARG A 19 -3.79 8.49 -15.04
CA ARG A 19 -3.62 9.90 -14.65
C ARG A 19 -3.42 9.98 -13.14
N THR A 20 -2.17 9.95 -12.70
CA THR A 20 -1.80 9.98 -11.28
C THR A 20 -1.82 11.39 -10.71
N GLN A 21 -2.18 11.52 -9.43
CA GLN A 21 -1.97 12.77 -8.67
C GLN A 21 -0.48 12.94 -8.34
N PRO A 22 0.04 14.18 -8.17
CA PRO A 22 1.44 14.43 -7.84
C PRO A 22 1.73 14.21 -6.35
N ILE A 23 1.26 13.08 -5.79
CA ILE A 23 1.48 12.67 -4.40
C ILE A 23 2.01 11.24 -4.39
N ALA A 24 2.86 10.92 -3.43
CA ALA A 24 3.37 9.57 -3.22
C ALA A 24 3.01 9.13 -1.79
N LEU A 25 2.00 8.25 -1.65
CA LEU A 25 1.62 7.70 -0.36
C LEU A 25 2.66 6.68 0.12
N VAL A 26 3.18 6.87 1.34
CA VAL A 26 4.26 6.05 1.92
C VAL A 26 3.86 5.33 3.21
N ARG A 27 2.76 5.73 3.84
CA ARG A 27 2.23 5.08 5.04
C ARG A 27 0.71 5.12 5.04
N GLY A 28 0.08 4.11 5.61
CA GLY A 28 -1.36 4.07 5.88
C GLY A 28 -1.64 3.47 7.26
N GLU A 29 -2.70 3.94 7.91
CA GLU A 29 -3.16 3.46 9.22
C GLU A 29 -4.65 3.77 9.39
N GLY A 30 -5.48 2.72 9.49
CA GLY A 30 -6.92 2.87 9.59
C GLY A 30 -7.49 3.59 8.35
N CYS A 31 -8.22 4.69 8.55
CA CYS A 31 -8.73 5.51 7.44
C CYS A 31 -7.76 6.60 6.96
N TRP A 32 -6.54 6.67 7.51
CA TRP A 32 -5.56 7.71 7.17
C TRP A 32 -4.44 7.19 6.26
N VAL A 33 -4.00 8.04 5.34
CA VAL A 33 -2.77 7.84 4.55
C VAL A 33 -1.85 9.05 4.68
N PHE A 34 -0.56 8.83 4.46
CA PHE A 34 0.49 9.83 4.62
C PHE A 34 1.35 9.83 3.37
N ASP A 35 1.62 11.01 2.84
CA ASP A 35 2.51 11.17 1.70
C ASP A 35 3.99 11.28 2.12
N ALA A 36 4.87 11.29 1.14
CA ALA A 36 6.32 11.34 1.33
C ALA A 36 6.81 12.67 1.94
N ASP A 37 6.02 13.73 1.85
CA ASP A 37 6.31 15.03 2.47
C ASP A 37 5.74 15.13 3.90
N GLY A 38 5.10 14.06 4.39
CA GLY A 38 4.55 13.95 5.75
C GLY A 38 3.12 14.45 5.93
N LYS A 39 2.45 14.88 4.85
CA LYS A 39 1.06 15.33 4.92
C LYS A 39 0.12 14.14 5.09
N ARG A 40 -0.84 14.29 6.00
CA ARG A 40 -1.86 13.29 6.32
C ARG A 40 -3.18 13.59 5.59
N TYR A 41 -3.81 12.54 5.06
CA TYR A 41 -5.07 12.60 4.30
C TYR A 41 -6.06 11.57 4.84
N LEU A 42 -7.35 11.95 4.90
CA LEU A 42 -8.43 11.02 5.15
C LEU A 42 -8.80 10.32 3.84
N ASP A 43 -8.74 8.99 3.80
CA ASP A 43 -8.95 8.22 2.58
C ASP A 43 -10.44 7.91 2.35
N PHE A 44 -11.01 8.55 1.33
CA PHE A 44 -12.38 8.32 0.85
C PHE A 44 -12.43 7.43 -0.41
N ILE A 45 -11.29 7.00 -0.92
CA ILE A 45 -11.19 6.10 -2.08
C ILE A 45 -11.22 4.65 -1.59
N GLY A 46 -10.55 4.36 -0.47
CA GLY A 46 -10.51 3.03 0.15
C GLY A 46 -9.96 1.94 -0.79
N GLY A 47 -9.11 2.34 -1.74
CA GLY A 47 -8.61 1.46 -2.80
C GLY A 47 -9.71 0.82 -3.64
N ILE A 48 -10.80 1.54 -3.96
CA ILE A 48 -11.98 1.00 -4.65
C ILE A 48 -12.54 -0.21 -3.87
N ALA A 49 -12.95 0.06 -2.62
CA ALA A 49 -13.48 -0.92 -1.68
C ALA A 49 -12.54 -2.07 -1.27
N THR A 50 -11.25 -2.01 -1.61
CA THR A 50 -10.26 -3.04 -1.25
C THR A 50 -9.84 -2.94 0.22
N VAL A 51 -9.72 -1.73 0.77
CA VAL A 51 -9.18 -1.48 2.12
C VAL A 51 -10.31 -1.29 3.13
N SER A 52 -11.29 -2.20 3.10
CA SER A 52 -12.55 -2.10 3.87
C SER A 52 -12.37 -2.13 5.40
N VAL A 53 -11.30 -2.77 5.88
CA VAL A 53 -10.95 -2.82 7.31
C VAL A 53 -9.84 -1.83 7.71
N GLY A 54 -9.56 -0.85 6.84
CA GLY A 54 -8.54 0.16 7.05
C GLY A 54 -7.13 -0.29 6.65
N HIS A 55 -6.27 0.69 6.34
CA HIS A 55 -4.88 0.50 5.96
C HIS A 55 -4.08 -0.13 7.11
N ALA A 56 -3.22 -1.09 6.77
CA ALA A 56 -2.33 -1.78 7.70
C ALA A 56 -3.01 -2.27 9.00
N ASN A 57 -4.24 -2.79 8.87
CA ASN A 57 -5.02 -3.29 10.00
C ASN A 57 -4.19 -4.26 10.87
N PRO A 58 -4.04 -4.02 12.19
CA PRO A 58 -3.14 -4.79 13.04
C PRO A 58 -3.40 -6.30 13.01
N ARG A 59 -4.68 -6.72 13.02
CA ARG A 59 -5.04 -8.14 13.00
C ARG A 59 -4.64 -8.82 11.69
N VAL A 60 -4.88 -8.15 10.57
CA VAL A 60 -4.51 -8.68 9.23
C VAL A 60 -2.99 -8.72 9.08
N ARG A 61 -2.30 -7.65 9.49
CA ARG A 61 -0.84 -7.55 9.44
C ARG A 61 -0.17 -8.65 10.27
N GLU A 62 -0.62 -8.86 11.51
CA GLU A 62 -0.06 -9.88 12.39
C GLU A 62 -0.27 -11.28 11.81
N ALA A 63 -1.49 -11.62 11.37
CA ALA A 63 -1.76 -12.91 10.74
C ALA A 63 -0.90 -13.16 9.50
N LEU A 64 -0.72 -12.13 8.64
CA LEU A 64 0.16 -12.19 7.48
C LEU A 64 1.61 -12.45 7.87
N MET A 65 2.14 -11.68 8.84
CA MET A 65 3.53 -11.80 9.28
C MET A 65 3.83 -13.16 9.91
N GLU A 66 2.91 -13.69 10.72
CA GLU A 66 3.09 -15.00 11.34
C GLU A 66 3.11 -16.10 10.27
N GLN A 67 2.15 -16.11 9.35
CA GLN A 67 2.13 -17.13 8.29
C GLN A 67 3.35 -17.02 7.36
N ALA A 68 3.77 -15.81 7.03
CA ALA A 68 4.93 -15.57 6.16
C ALA A 68 6.26 -16.04 6.76
N LYS A 69 6.37 -16.16 8.08
CA LYS A 69 7.57 -16.77 8.71
C LYS A 69 7.59 -18.29 8.60
N LEU A 70 6.43 -18.91 8.34
CA LEU A 70 6.26 -20.36 8.34
C LEU A 70 6.28 -20.92 6.91
N LEU A 71 5.34 -20.51 6.07
CA LEU A 71 5.17 -21.08 4.73
C LEU A 71 4.31 -20.18 3.84
N TRP A 72 4.76 -19.97 2.61
CA TRP A 72 4.06 -19.13 1.62
C TRP A 72 3.29 -19.95 0.60
N HIS A 73 3.86 -21.07 0.15
CA HIS A 73 3.29 -21.89 -0.90
C HIS A 73 3.79 -23.32 -0.80
N ALA A 74 2.88 -24.28 -0.91
CA ALA A 74 3.20 -25.71 -1.00
C ALA A 74 2.45 -26.41 -2.15
N SER A 75 1.73 -25.65 -3.00
CA SER A 75 0.73 -26.17 -3.94
C SER A 75 -0.29 -27.08 -3.23
N ASN A 76 -1.03 -27.87 -4.00
CA ASN A 76 -1.92 -28.92 -3.46
C ASN A 76 -1.25 -30.31 -3.48
N LEU A 77 0.08 -30.37 -3.67
CA LEU A 77 0.85 -31.62 -3.71
C LEU A 77 1.24 -32.16 -2.32
N TYR A 78 1.27 -31.30 -1.31
CA TYR A 78 1.65 -31.66 0.07
C TYR A 78 0.51 -31.30 1.03
N VAL A 79 0.39 -32.05 2.13
CA VAL A 79 -0.56 -31.82 3.25
C VAL A 79 0.18 -31.31 4.47
#